data_AF-A0A3R7X3L6-F1
#
_entry.id   AF-A0A3R7X3L6-F1
#
_cell.length_a   1.000
_cell.length_b   1.000
_cell.length_c   1.000
_cell.angle_alpha   90.00
_cell.angle_beta   90.00
_cell.angle_gamma   90.00
#
_symmetry.space_group_name_H-M   'P 1'
#
loop_
_entity.id
_entity.type
_entity.pdbx_description
1 polymer ?
#
loop_
_entity_poly.entity_id
_entity_poly.type
_entity_poly.pdbx_seq_one_letter_code
_entity_poly.pdbx_strand_id
1 'polypeptide(L)'
;MLPPTTSATYAKFFFSLLEDTGRFECRLCTKHVAQQQGKGFTNLMSRLMTRHPDYPTVHSDALRASTPAIPVATFVSDTSKALFGWMDLVELYSKKLDAITFVIGDNCSVNQRIAGLLNVPLIGCVSHHFNLAVQRMMEEHKNLSDRIHCVMLRARNVKNRSALRLLTPLPPKLRNDTRWSSTYAMVARFFEIKDHLAAITDLRAIFPAPVEIDAMHSLRAVLDVMQGFTLAFQREDLTLSEARVLMDALCDKFPSMSHHLSPRAAIVKHPDFETAVINVIDGAVGELTEVERSALSGFEIATVISPASQRPEASAGLAMDILRSKSAKLSDQVVMGYEDLRCTEDW
;
A
#
# COMPACT_ATOMS: atom_id res chain seq x y z
N MET A 1 -5.63 -27.93 -19.88
CA MET A 1 -6.75 -27.59 -20.78
C MET A 1 -6.85 -26.07 -20.81
N LEU A 2 -7.10 -25.46 -21.98
CA LEU A 2 -7.39 -24.01 -22.05
C LEU A 2 -8.76 -23.74 -21.41
N PRO A 3 -8.96 -22.59 -20.74
CA PRO A 3 -10.25 -22.22 -20.18
C PRO A 3 -11.30 -22.04 -21.31
N PRO A 4 -12.60 -22.29 -21.05
CA PRO A 4 -13.63 -22.17 -22.07
C PRO A 4 -13.74 -20.73 -22.60
N THR A 5 -13.48 -20.55 -23.89
CA THR A 5 -13.52 -19.24 -24.56
C THR A 5 -14.95 -18.70 -24.57
N THR A 6 -15.21 -17.66 -23.77
CA THR A 6 -16.55 -17.07 -23.65
C THR A 6 -16.86 -16.13 -24.82
N SER A 7 -18.14 -15.84 -25.05
CA SER A 7 -18.59 -14.79 -25.98
C SER A 7 -17.97 -13.42 -25.68
N ALA A 8 -17.67 -13.13 -24.41
CA ALA A 8 -16.97 -11.91 -24.00
C ALA A 8 -15.50 -11.92 -24.43
N THR A 9 -14.85 -13.08 -24.41
CA THR A 9 -13.47 -13.27 -24.88
C THR A 9 -13.38 -13.02 -26.38
N TYR A 10 -14.25 -13.66 -27.18
CA TYR A 10 -14.30 -13.45 -28.63
C TYR A 10 -14.66 -11.99 -29.00
N ALA A 11 -15.60 -11.37 -28.28
CA ALA A 11 -15.97 -9.98 -28.52
C ALA A 11 -14.78 -9.02 -28.29
N LYS A 12 -14.05 -9.19 -27.18
CA LYS A 12 -12.86 -8.38 -26.87
C LYS A 12 -11.69 -8.65 -27.83
N PHE A 13 -11.55 -9.88 -28.33
CA PHE A 13 -10.48 -10.24 -29.24
C PHE A 13 -10.68 -9.65 -30.64
N PHE A 14 -11.89 -9.76 -31.20
CA PHE A 14 -12.18 -9.40 -32.59
C PHE A 14 -12.73 -7.98 -32.79
N PHE A 15 -13.01 -7.22 -31.72
CA PHE A 15 -13.58 -5.87 -31.85
C PHE A 15 -12.87 -4.83 -30.99
N SER A 16 -12.56 -3.68 -31.59
CA SER A 16 -12.10 -2.45 -30.92
C SER A 16 -13.32 -1.58 -30.58
N LEU A 17 -13.39 -1.00 -29.38
CA LEU A 17 -14.35 0.08 -29.11
C LEU A 17 -13.79 1.37 -29.75
N LEU A 18 -14.62 2.07 -30.53
CA LEU A 18 -14.33 3.43 -30.95
C LEU A 18 -14.88 4.39 -29.90
N GLU A 19 -13.95 5.13 -29.28
CA GLU A 19 -14.23 6.13 -28.26
C GLU A 19 -15.27 7.16 -28.75
N ASP A 20 -16.04 7.70 -27.81
CA ASP A 20 -17.11 8.69 -28.00
C ASP A 20 -18.29 8.35 -28.95
N THR A 21 -18.31 7.17 -29.59
CA THR A 21 -19.38 6.81 -30.55
C THR A 21 -20.27 5.64 -30.15
N GLY A 22 -19.89 4.84 -29.14
CA GLY A 22 -20.62 3.62 -28.76
C GLY A 22 -20.63 2.54 -29.86
N ARG A 23 -19.68 2.59 -30.80
CA ARG A 23 -19.54 1.65 -31.92
C ARG A 23 -18.29 0.81 -31.76
N PHE A 24 -18.39 -0.45 -32.17
CA PHE A 24 -17.29 -1.39 -32.20
C PHE A 24 -16.81 -1.59 -33.64
N GLU A 25 -15.53 -1.46 -33.90
CA GLU A 25 -14.90 -1.81 -35.17
C GLU A 25 -14.50 -3.30 -35.17
N CYS A 26 -14.86 -4.04 -36.22
CA CYS A 26 -14.42 -5.43 -36.38
C CYS A 26 -13.00 -5.51 -36.96
N ARG A 27 -12.05 -6.05 -36.20
CA ARG A 27 -10.63 -6.16 -36.58
C ARG A 27 -10.36 -7.04 -37.82
N LEU A 28 -11.32 -7.89 -38.21
CA LEU A 28 -11.22 -8.75 -39.40
C LEU A 28 -11.75 -8.10 -40.70
N CYS A 29 -12.55 -7.03 -40.61
CA CYS A 29 -13.16 -6.42 -41.80
C CYS A 29 -13.41 -4.91 -41.72
N THR A 30 -12.84 -4.24 -40.71
CA THR A 30 -12.89 -2.77 -40.43
C THR A 30 -14.30 -2.15 -40.46
N LYS A 31 -15.34 -2.96 -40.33
CA LYS A 31 -16.73 -2.50 -40.33
C LYS A 31 -17.22 -2.27 -38.92
N HIS A 32 -17.86 -1.11 -38.74
CA HIS A 32 -18.49 -0.72 -37.49
C HIS A 32 -19.78 -1.51 -37.19
N VAL A 33 -20.00 -1.79 -35.90
CA VAL A 33 -21.19 -2.40 -35.32
C VAL A 33 -21.63 -1.54 -34.14
N ALA A 34 -22.85 -1.02 -34.16
CA ALA A 34 -23.40 -0.30 -33.01
C ALA A 34 -23.84 -1.30 -31.92
N GLN A 35 -23.50 -1.01 -30.65
CA GLN A 35 -23.97 -1.79 -29.51
C GLN A 35 -24.67 -0.88 -28.51
N GLN A 36 -25.87 -1.27 -28.08
CA GLN A 36 -26.61 -0.53 -27.05
C GLN A 36 -25.94 -0.76 -25.69
N GLN A 37 -25.70 0.33 -24.95
CA GLN A 37 -25.10 0.30 -23.63
C GLN A 37 -25.92 -0.61 -22.68
N GLY A 38 -25.25 -1.51 -21.95
CA GLY A 38 -25.90 -2.46 -21.04
C GLY A 38 -26.44 -3.75 -21.68
N LYS A 39 -26.39 -3.93 -23.01
CA LYS A 39 -26.70 -5.23 -23.65
C LYS A 39 -25.44 -6.05 -23.90
N GLY A 40 -25.53 -7.36 -23.65
CA GLY A 40 -24.41 -8.30 -23.81
C GLY A 40 -23.92 -8.48 -25.24
N PHE A 41 -22.87 -9.29 -25.41
CA PHE A 41 -22.08 -9.41 -26.65
C PHE A 41 -22.78 -10.09 -27.85
N THR A 42 -24.09 -10.39 -27.76
CA THR A 42 -24.85 -11.13 -28.77
C THR A 42 -24.75 -10.54 -30.17
N ASN A 43 -24.78 -9.20 -30.30
CA ASN A 43 -24.71 -8.50 -31.58
C ASN A 43 -23.35 -8.73 -32.27
N LEU A 44 -22.27 -8.69 -31.49
CA LEU A 44 -20.89 -8.91 -31.97
C LEU A 44 -20.66 -10.38 -32.34
N MET A 45 -21.24 -11.31 -31.56
CA MET A 45 -21.15 -12.76 -31.85
C MET A 45 -21.95 -13.15 -33.10
N SER A 46 -23.17 -12.63 -33.25
CA SER A 46 -23.95 -12.79 -34.48
C SER A 46 -23.18 -12.29 -35.70
N ARG A 47 -22.46 -11.16 -35.57
CA ARG A 47 -21.59 -10.63 -36.63
C ARG A 47 -20.40 -11.54 -36.96
N LEU A 48 -19.75 -12.16 -35.97
CA LEU A 48 -18.70 -13.15 -36.23
C LEU A 48 -19.28 -14.40 -36.92
N MET A 49 -20.30 -15.01 -36.33
CA MET A 49 -20.93 -16.23 -36.86
C MET A 49 -21.42 -16.08 -38.32
N THR A 50 -21.90 -14.89 -38.70
CA THR A 50 -22.43 -14.63 -40.06
C THR A 50 -21.41 -14.18 -41.09
N ARG A 51 -20.29 -13.55 -40.69
CA ARG A 51 -19.32 -12.96 -41.63
C ARG A 51 -17.87 -13.43 -41.50
N HIS A 52 -17.58 -14.17 -40.43
CA HIS A 52 -16.28 -14.77 -40.12
C HIS A 52 -16.54 -16.14 -39.47
N PRO A 53 -17.18 -17.11 -40.13
CA PRO A 53 -17.57 -18.39 -39.52
C PRO A 53 -16.36 -19.20 -38.99
N ASP A 54 -15.17 -18.89 -39.51
CA ASP A 54 -13.83 -19.34 -39.12
C ASP A 54 -13.24 -18.61 -37.89
N TYR A 55 -13.99 -17.70 -37.25
CA TYR A 55 -13.52 -16.97 -36.06
C TYR A 55 -12.95 -17.85 -34.92
N PRO A 56 -13.44 -19.10 -34.65
CA PRO A 56 -12.87 -19.92 -33.59
C PRO A 56 -11.46 -20.43 -33.94
N THR A 57 -11.23 -20.79 -35.21
CA THR A 57 -9.93 -21.25 -35.70
C THR A 57 -8.95 -20.10 -35.80
N VAL A 58 -9.37 -18.94 -36.32
CA VAL A 58 -8.53 -17.72 -36.33
C VAL A 58 -8.10 -17.33 -34.91
N HIS A 59 -8.98 -17.47 -33.92
CA HIS A 59 -8.64 -17.23 -32.50
C HIS A 59 -7.68 -18.28 -31.94
N SER A 60 -7.88 -19.58 -32.23
CA SER A 60 -6.95 -20.63 -31.76
C SER A 60 -5.58 -20.52 -32.41
N ASP A 61 -5.52 -20.14 -33.68
CA ASP A 61 -4.28 -20.06 -34.45
C ASP A 61 -3.49 -18.81 -34.07
N ALA A 62 -4.14 -17.67 -33.83
CA ALA A 62 -3.50 -16.51 -33.21
C ALA A 62 -2.92 -16.83 -31.82
N LEU A 63 -3.64 -17.63 -31.01
CA LEU A 63 -3.17 -18.08 -29.70
C LEU A 63 -2.03 -19.10 -29.78
N ARG A 64 -1.97 -19.93 -30.83
CA ARG A 64 -0.87 -20.89 -31.08
C ARG A 64 0.36 -20.26 -31.74
N ALA A 65 0.17 -19.25 -32.59
CA ALA A 65 1.24 -18.48 -33.23
C ALA A 65 1.91 -17.49 -32.26
N SER A 66 1.25 -17.20 -31.13
CA SER A 66 1.84 -16.48 -30.00
C SER A 66 2.91 -17.35 -29.31
N THR A 67 4.14 -17.29 -29.82
CA THR A 67 5.35 -17.88 -29.20
C THR A 67 5.54 -17.36 -27.76
N PRO A 68 6.11 -18.12 -26.80
CA PRO A 68 6.31 -17.64 -25.43
C PRO A 68 7.32 -16.48 -25.27
N ALA A 69 7.86 -15.96 -26.35
CA ALA A 69 8.83 -14.87 -26.37
C ALA A 69 8.40 -13.79 -27.39
N ILE A 70 8.11 -12.59 -26.86
CA ILE A 70 7.89 -11.31 -27.56
C ILE A 70 6.60 -11.25 -28.43
N PRO A 71 5.85 -10.13 -28.43
CA PRO A 71 5.01 -9.69 -27.32
C PRO A 71 3.53 -9.59 -27.73
N VAL A 72 2.60 -9.73 -26.77
CA VAL A 72 1.23 -9.19 -26.95
C VAL A 72 1.30 -7.67 -26.78
N ALA A 73 1.78 -6.98 -27.81
CA ALA A 73 1.49 -5.57 -27.97
C ALA A 73 -0.04 -5.38 -27.98
N THR A 74 -0.54 -4.42 -27.18
CA THR A 74 -1.96 -4.00 -27.05
C THR A 74 -2.91 -4.79 -26.14
N PHE A 75 -2.43 -5.58 -25.17
CA PHE A 75 -3.20 -5.79 -23.93
C PHE A 75 -2.35 -5.73 -22.65
N VAL A 76 -1.68 -4.61 -22.44
CA VAL A 76 -1.31 -4.18 -21.09
C VAL A 76 -2.61 -3.72 -20.42
N SER A 77 -3.09 -4.47 -19.41
CA SER A 77 -4.30 -4.09 -18.67
C SER A 77 -4.10 -2.71 -18.02
N ASP A 78 -5.16 -1.93 -17.79
CA ASP A 78 -4.98 -0.60 -17.17
C ASP A 78 -4.41 -0.70 -15.75
N THR A 79 -4.68 -1.79 -15.04
CA THR A 79 -4.00 -2.16 -13.79
C THR A 79 -2.49 -2.36 -14.00
N SER A 80 -2.08 -3.02 -15.07
CA SER A 80 -0.67 -3.21 -15.42
C SER A 80 -0.01 -1.90 -15.86
N LYS A 81 -0.70 -1.03 -16.62
CA LYS A 81 -0.20 0.32 -16.95
C LYS A 81 -0.02 1.16 -15.69
N ALA A 82 -0.98 1.11 -14.76
CA ALA A 82 -0.87 1.82 -13.47
C ALA A 82 0.25 1.27 -12.58
N LEU A 83 0.54 -0.03 -12.63
CA LEU A 83 1.60 -0.67 -11.84
C LEU A 83 3.01 -0.55 -12.44
N PHE A 84 3.14 -0.47 -13.77
CA PHE A 84 4.43 -0.51 -14.48
C PHE A 84 4.74 0.75 -15.29
N GLY A 85 3.81 1.70 -15.46
CA GLY A 85 4.01 2.94 -16.23
C GLY A 85 5.08 3.88 -15.64
N TRP A 86 5.58 3.59 -14.44
CA TRP A 86 6.80 4.24 -13.93
C TRP A 86 8.05 3.83 -14.72
N MET A 87 8.06 2.68 -15.41
CA MET A 87 9.14 2.30 -16.33
C MET A 87 9.17 3.24 -17.55
N ASP A 88 8.00 3.63 -18.05
CA ASP A 88 7.88 4.65 -19.11
C ASP A 88 8.39 6.03 -18.63
N LEU A 89 8.26 6.34 -17.32
CA LEU A 89 8.86 7.54 -16.72
C LEU A 89 10.40 7.46 -16.68
N VAL A 90 10.99 6.29 -16.39
CA VAL A 90 12.46 6.11 -16.44
C VAL A 90 12.99 6.42 -17.84
N GLU A 91 12.32 5.91 -18.88
CA GLU A 91 12.66 6.20 -20.28
C GLU A 91 12.41 7.68 -20.65
N LEU A 92 11.33 8.30 -20.15
CA LEU A 92 11.04 9.73 -20.34
C LEU A 92 12.17 10.63 -19.79
N TYR A 93 12.76 10.28 -18.64
CA TYR A 93 13.92 10.97 -18.09
C TYR A 93 15.25 10.60 -18.77
N SER A 94 15.21 9.91 -19.93
CA SER A 94 16.39 9.41 -20.66
C SER A 94 17.31 8.53 -19.81
N LYS A 95 16.76 7.89 -18.77
CA LYS A 95 17.42 6.87 -17.97
C LYS A 95 17.06 5.50 -18.52
N LYS A 96 17.84 4.50 -18.14
CA LYS A 96 17.59 3.09 -18.42
C LYS A 96 17.24 2.38 -17.11
N LEU A 97 16.66 1.19 -17.21
CA LEU A 97 16.35 0.36 -16.03
C LEU A 97 17.62 -0.10 -15.28
N ASP A 98 18.80 -0.05 -15.91
CA ASP A 98 20.10 -0.31 -15.28
C ASP A 98 20.55 0.81 -14.30
N ALA A 99 19.91 1.99 -14.34
CA ALA A 99 20.15 3.10 -13.42
C ALA A 99 19.34 2.97 -12.11
N ILE A 100 18.51 1.92 -11.95
CA ILE A 100 17.81 1.63 -10.71
C ILE A 100 18.75 0.81 -9.83
N THR A 101 19.14 1.34 -8.68
CA THR A 101 20.11 0.69 -7.78
C THR A 101 19.46 -0.12 -6.66
N PHE A 102 18.25 0.26 -6.22
CA PHE A 102 17.39 -0.49 -5.29
C PHE A 102 15.92 -0.07 -5.45
N VAL A 103 15.01 -0.82 -4.83
CA VAL A 103 13.57 -0.52 -4.81
C VAL A 103 13.11 -0.34 -3.36
N ILE A 104 12.30 0.68 -3.09
CA ILE A 104 11.51 0.80 -1.85
C ILE A 104 10.05 0.51 -2.20
N GLY A 105 9.42 -0.44 -1.53
CA GLY A 105 8.03 -0.80 -1.84
C GLY A 105 7.39 -1.73 -0.82
N ASP A 106 6.07 -1.91 -0.89
CA ASP A 106 5.43 -2.95 -0.09
C ASP A 106 5.90 -4.33 -0.55
N ASN A 107 5.84 -5.32 0.35
CA ASN A 107 6.34 -6.66 0.07
C ASN A 107 5.32 -7.49 -0.74
N CYS A 108 4.56 -6.86 -1.64
CA CYS A 108 3.70 -7.57 -2.58
C CYS A 108 4.55 -8.41 -3.55
N SER A 109 3.96 -9.47 -4.11
CA SER A 109 4.65 -10.37 -5.06
C SER A 109 5.12 -9.66 -6.34
N VAL A 110 4.47 -8.54 -6.71
CA VAL A 110 4.85 -7.74 -7.88
C VAL A 110 6.15 -6.98 -7.60
N ASN A 111 6.26 -6.25 -6.50
CA ASN A 111 7.49 -5.52 -6.13
C ASN A 111 8.66 -6.45 -5.89
N GLN A 112 8.43 -7.59 -5.19
CA GLN A 112 9.44 -8.65 -5.06
C GLN A 112 9.91 -9.18 -6.43
N ARG A 113 8.99 -9.33 -7.41
CA ARG A 113 9.34 -9.78 -8.76
C ARG A 113 10.05 -8.70 -9.57
N ILE A 114 9.72 -7.42 -9.41
CA ILE A 114 10.42 -6.30 -10.04
C ILE A 114 11.87 -6.25 -9.56
N ALA A 115 12.09 -6.18 -8.24
CA ALA A 115 13.44 -6.14 -7.67
C ALA A 115 14.29 -7.35 -8.08
N GLY A 116 13.69 -8.56 -8.09
CA GLY A 116 14.36 -9.77 -8.56
C GLY A 116 14.59 -9.86 -10.08
N LEU A 117 13.85 -9.12 -10.91
CA LEU A 117 14.10 -9.01 -12.36
C LEU A 117 15.17 -7.95 -12.69
N LEU A 118 15.23 -6.87 -11.91
CA LEU A 118 16.28 -5.86 -11.97
C LEU A 118 17.59 -6.34 -11.30
N ASN A 119 17.52 -7.40 -10.48
CA ASN A 119 18.62 -7.91 -9.66
C ASN A 119 19.15 -6.87 -8.65
N VAL A 120 18.23 -6.15 -8.00
CA VAL A 120 18.51 -5.09 -7.02
C VAL A 120 17.88 -5.39 -5.66
N PRO A 121 18.40 -4.82 -4.55
CA PRO A 121 17.78 -4.96 -3.24
C PRO A 121 16.36 -4.36 -3.18
N LEU A 122 15.49 -4.98 -2.39
CA LEU A 122 14.18 -4.44 -2.01
C LEU A 122 14.16 -4.06 -0.52
N ILE A 123 13.93 -2.78 -0.23
CA ILE A 123 13.62 -2.28 1.12
C ILE A 123 12.12 -2.34 1.34
N GLY A 124 11.70 -2.96 2.45
CA GLY A 124 10.29 -3.10 2.78
C GLY A 124 9.62 -1.78 3.22
N CYS A 125 8.41 -1.52 2.72
CA CYS A 125 7.61 -0.36 3.14
C CYS A 125 7.26 -0.45 4.64
N VAL A 126 7.81 0.47 5.43
CA VAL A 126 7.61 0.57 6.89
C VAL A 126 6.12 0.67 7.25
N SER A 127 5.36 1.52 6.55
CA SER A 127 3.91 1.64 6.73
C SER A 127 3.15 0.33 6.49
N HIS A 128 3.64 -0.54 5.58
CA HIS A 128 3.06 -1.86 5.33
C HIS A 128 3.38 -2.86 6.45
N HIS A 129 4.65 -2.91 6.88
CA HIS A 129 5.08 -3.77 8.01
C HIS A 129 4.32 -3.40 9.29
N PHE A 130 4.18 -2.11 9.57
CA PHE A 130 3.40 -1.59 10.69
C PHE A 130 1.91 -1.91 10.57
N ASN A 131 1.31 -1.76 9.39
CA ASN A 131 -0.08 -2.16 9.18
C ASN A 131 -0.32 -3.65 9.51
N LEU A 132 0.60 -4.55 9.13
CA LEU A 132 0.50 -5.98 9.47
C LEU A 132 0.68 -6.25 10.97
N ALA A 133 1.59 -5.54 11.63
CA ALA A 133 1.78 -5.61 13.08
C ALA A 133 0.51 -5.19 13.85
N VAL A 134 -0.09 -4.06 13.47
CA VAL A 134 -1.33 -3.57 14.08
C VAL A 134 -2.51 -4.51 13.79
N GLN A 135 -2.66 -5.01 12.55
CA GLN A 135 -3.73 -5.97 12.21
C GLN A 135 -3.68 -7.21 13.11
N ARG A 136 -2.50 -7.80 13.32
CA ARG A 136 -2.32 -8.97 14.21
C ARG A 136 -2.65 -8.65 15.66
N MET A 137 -2.19 -7.52 16.20
CA MET A 137 -2.52 -7.08 17.55
C MET A 137 -4.04 -6.81 17.73
N MET A 138 -4.73 -6.38 16.67
CA MET A 138 -6.18 -6.19 16.72
C MET A 138 -7.00 -7.48 16.75
N GLU A 139 -6.43 -8.65 16.41
CA GLU A 139 -7.13 -9.93 16.55
C GLU A 139 -7.49 -10.22 18.02
N GLU A 140 -6.61 -9.85 18.96
CA GLU A 140 -6.83 -9.96 20.41
C GLU A 140 -8.02 -9.10 20.88
N HIS A 141 -8.29 -7.99 20.19
CA HIS A 141 -9.35 -7.03 20.50
C HIS A 141 -10.57 -7.13 19.56
N LYS A 142 -10.66 -8.20 18.78
CA LYS A 142 -11.73 -8.40 17.78
C LYS A 142 -13.12 -8.32 18.40
N ASN A 143 -13.35 -8.96 19.54
CA ASN A 143 -14.66 -9.01 20.21
C ASN A 143 -15.20 -7.61 20.57
N LEU A 144 -14.35 -6.73 21.12
CA LEU A 144 -14.72 -5.34 21.44
C LEU A 144 -14.99 -4.54 20.16
N SER A 145 -14.14 -4.74 19.14
CA SER A 145 -14.28 -4.10 17.83
C SER A 145 -15.58 -4.50 17.11
N ASP A 146 -15.97 -5.77 17.21
CA ASP A 146 -17.21 -6.33 16.65
C ASP A 146 -18.44 -5.84 17.43
N ARG A 147 -18.35 -5.71 18.77
CA ARG A 147 -19.41 -5.11 19.59
C ARG A 147 -19.68 -3.65 19.20
N ILE A 148 -18.62 -2.83 19.03
CA ILE A 148 -18.76 -1.46 18.51
C ILE A 148 -19.38 -1.50 17.11
N HIS A 149 -18.89 -2.37 16.22
CA HIS A 149 -19.42 -2.48 14.86
C HIS A 149 -20.93 -2.75 14.84
N CYS A 150 -21.43 -3.67 15.67
CA CYS A 150 -22.87 -3.97 15.78
C CYS A 150 -23.72 -2.75 16.15
N VAL A 151 -23.27 -1.94 17.11
CA VAL A 151 -23.96 -0.69 17.50
C VAL A 151 -23.94 0.33 16.35
N MET A 152 -22.76 0.55 15.75
CA MET A 152 -22.58 1.50 14.65
C MET A 152 -23.39 1.11 13.41
N LEU A 153 -23.47 -0.19 13.11
CA LEU A 153 -24.27 -0.75 12.03
C LEU A 153 -25.78 -0.53 12.27
N ARG A 154 -26.27 -0.81 13.49
CA ARG A 154 -27.68 -0.58 13.84
C ARG A 154 -28.03 0.91 13.85
N ALA A 155 -27.11 1.78 14.28
CA ALA A 155 -27.28 3.23 14.27
C ALA A 155 -27.34 3.82 12.84
N ARG A 156 -26.72 3.15 11.86
CA ARG A 156 -26.73 3.57 10.44
C ARG A 156 -28.10 3.37 9.76
N ASN A 157 -28.94 2.46 10.26
CA ASN A 157 -30.27 2.18 9.68
C ASN A 157 -31.15 3.44 9.64
N VAL A 158 -31.96 3.62 8.59
CA VAL A 158 -32.69 4.87 8.30
C VAL A 158 -33.44 5.44 9.52
N LYS A 159 -34.22 4.61 10.24
CA LYS A 159 -34.94 5.01 11.47
C LYS A 159 -34.00 5.59 12.53
N ASN A 160 -32.95 4.85 12.89
CA ASN A 160 -32.00 5.24 13.92
C ASN A 160 -31.11 6.41 13.48
N ARG A 161 -30.72 6.47 12.21
CA ARG A 161 -29.95 7.58 11.66
C ARG A 161 -30.77 8.87 11.64
N SER A 162 -32.08 8.78 11.42
CA SER A 162 -33.02 9.90 11.52
C SER A 162 -33.13 10.43 12.95
N ALA A 163 -33.35 9.53 13.93
CA ALA A 163 -33.34 9.91 15.35
C ALA A 163 -31.99 10.52 15.78
N LEU A 164 -30.87 9.89 15.39
CA LEU A 164 -29.52 10.39 15.68
C LEU A 164 -29.25 11.77 15.05
N ARG A 165 -29.85 12.08 13.89
CA ARG A 165 -29.73 13.39 13.20
C ARG A 165 -30.28 14.55 14.03
N LEU A 166 -31.26 14.28 14.90
CA LEU A 166 -31.83 15.27 15.81
C LEU A 166 -30.93 15.54 17.03
N LEU A 167 -30.00 14.63 17.33
CA LEU A 167 -29.08 14.71 18.46
C LEU A 167 -27.68 15.16 18.03
N THR A 168 -27.21 14.74 16.86
CA THR A 168 -25.89 15.11 16.33
C THR A 168 -25.85 15.07 14.79
N PRO A 169 -25.17 16.03 14.12
CA PRO A 169 -24.93 15.95 12.69
C PRO A 169 -24.06 14.75 12.31
N LEU A 170 -23.19 14.27 13.21
CA LEU A 170 -22.19 13.25 12.93
C LEU A 170 -22.83 11.88 12.57
N PRO A 171 -22.55 11.32 11.37
CA PRO A 171 -23.01 9.99 11.02
C PRO A 171 -22.16 8.90 11.70
N PRO A 172 -22.72 7.71 11.96
CA PRO A 172 -21.94 6.53 12.29
C PRO A 172 -20.97 6.19 11.14
N LYS A 173 -19.72 5.89 11.47
CA LYS A 173 -18.73 5.30 10.54
C LYS A 173 -18.73 3.79 10.72
N LEU A 174 -18.46 3.04 9.64
CA LEU A 174 -18.17 1.61 9.71
C LEU A 174 -16.74 1.34 9.28
N ARG A 175 -16.16 0.26 9.80
CA ARG A 175 -14.89 -0.28 9.32
C ARG A 175 -15.03 -0.97 7.96
N ASN A 176 -13.92 -1.02 7.25
CA ASN A 176 -13.63 -1.92 6.14
C ASN A 176 -12.62 -2.95 6.67
N ASP A 177 -12.96 -4.23 6.66
CA ASP A 177 -12.18 -5.28 7.34
C ASP A 177 -10.72 -5.41 6.83
N THR A 178 -10.41 -4.88 5.64
CA THR A 178 -9.05 -4.91 5.06
C THR A 178 -8.09 -3.84 5.61
N ARG A 179 -8.57 -2.81 6.34
CA ARG A 179 -7.73 -1.67 6.76
C ARG A 179 -8.04 -1.25 8.21
N TRP A 180 -7.07 -1.44 9.11
CA TRP A 180 -7.25 -1.16 10.53
C TRP A 180 -7.56 0.33 10.83
N SER A 181 -7.05 1.26 10.01
CA SER A 181 -7.34 2.70 10.12
C SER A 181 -8.84 3.03 10.00
N SER A 182 -9.59 2.20 9.28
CA SER A 182 -11.06 2.32 9.22
C SER A 182 -11.75 1.81 10.50
N THR A 183 -11.18 0.80 11.15
CA THR A 183 -11.62 0.34 12.48
C THR A 183 -11.30 1.39 13.52
N TYR A 184 -10.10 1.98 13.49
CA TYR A 184 -9.76 3.14 14.31
C TYR A 184 -10.78 4.29 14.11
N ALA A 185 -11.07 4.68 12.87
CA ALA A 185 -12.05 5.74 12.59
C ALA A 185 -13.48 5.40 13.04
N MET A 186 -13.85 4.11 13.08
CA MET A 186 -15.13 3.62 13.63
C MET A 186 -15.16 3.71 15.15
N VAL A 187 -14.13 3.20 15.84
CA VAL A 187 -13.97 3.28 17.31
C VAL A 187 -13.91 4.74 17.75
N ALA A 188 -13.17 5.58 17.03
CA ALA A 188 -13.07 7.01 17.31
C ALA A 188 -14.43 7.70 17.20
N ARG A 189 -15.15 7.48 16.09
CA ARG A 189 -16.52 7.99 15.92
C ARG A 189 -17.47 7.46 16.99
N PHE A 190 -17.37 6.20 17.40
CA PHE A 190 -18.21 5.66 18.47
C PHE A 190 -18.07 6.49 19.74
N PHE A 191 -16.84 6.81 20.18
CA PHE A 191 -16.63 7.67 21.36
C PHE A 191 -17.08 9.12 21.15
N GLU A 192 -17.00 9.68 19.94
CA GLU A 192 -17.55 11.02 19.63
C GLU A 192 -19.08 11.11 19.78
N ILE A 193 -19.82 10.00 19.61
CA ILE A 193 -21.30 10.00 19.62
C ILE A 193 -21.94 9.05 20.64
N LYS A 194 -21.16 8.42 21.54
CA LYS A 194 -21.64 7.33 22.43
C LYS A 194 -22.87 7.72 23.26
N ASP A 195 -22.93 8.94 23.78
CA ASP A 195 -24.01 9.38 24.66
C ASP A 195 -25.30 9.64 23.87
N HIS A 196 -25.17 10.18 22.65
CA HIS A 196 -26.27 10.30 21.69
C HIS A 196 -26.78 8.93 21.21
N LEU A 197 -25.90 7.93 21.08
CA LEU A 197 -26.29 6.56 20.76
C LEU A 197 -27.04 5.90 21.93
N ALA A 198 -26.59 6.10 23.18
CA ALA A 198 -27.26 5.58 24.37
C ALA A 198 -28.68 6.14 24.56
N ALA A 199 -28.91 7.39 24.15
CA ALA A 199 -30.23 8.03 24.20
C ALA A 199 -31.27 7.34 23.29
N ILE A 200 -30.86 6.70 22.19
CA ILE A 200 -31.77 6.08 21.21
C ILE A 200 -32.34 4.77 21.75
N THR A 201 -33.65 4.72 21.98
CA THR A 201 -34.37 3.58 22.53
C THR A 201 -34.08 2.26 21.80
N ASP A 202 -34.09 2.27 20.47
CA ASP A 202 -33.80 1.11 19.59
C ASP A 202 -32.37 0.54 19.74
N LEU A 203 -31.43 1.28 20.35
CA LEU A 203 -30.05 0.85 20.56
C LEU A 203 -29.80 0.30 21.97
N ARG A 204 -30.65 0.61 22.97
CA ARG A 204 -30.41 0.27 24.39
C ARG A 204 -30.13 -1.22 24.62
N ALA A 205 -30.85 -2.10 23.93
CA ALA A 205 -30.71 -3.56 24.08
C ALA A 205 -29.40 -4.14 23.50
N ILE A 206 -28.66 -3.37 22.69
CA ILE A 206 -27.37 -3.77 22.11
C ILE A 206 -26.21 -2.84 22.53
N PHE A 207 -26.50 -1.81 23.32
CA PHE A 207 -25.49 -0.84 23.75
C PHE A 207 -24.55 -1.52 24.76
N PRO A 208 -23.22 -1.26 24.72
CA PRO A 208 -22.28 -1.99 25.56
C PRO A 208 -22.49 -1.65 27.03
N ALA A 209 -22.26 -2.62 27.91
CA ALA A 209 -22.28 -2.38 29.36
C ALA A 209 -21.12 -1.43 29.77
N PRO A 210 -21.20 -0.73 30.92
CA PRO A 210 -20.14 0.19 31.35
C PRO A 210 -18.73 -0.43 31.34
N VAL A 211 -18.60 -1.68 31.84
CA VAL A 211 -17.33 -2.44 31.81
C VAL A 211 -16.82 -2.72 30.39
N GLU A 212 -17.70 -2.91 29.41
CA GLU A 212 -17.31 -3.04 28.01
C GLU A 212 -16.87 -1.68 27.44
N ILE A 213 -17.51 -0.57 27.83
CA ILE A 213 -17.13 0.79 27.42
C ILE A 213 -15.74 1.15 27.95
N ASP A 214 -15.42 0.80 29.20
CA ASP A 214 -14.10 1.03 29.79
C ASP A 214 -13.02 0.23 29.05
N ALA A 215 -13.28 -1.04 28.74
CA ALA A 215 -12.39 -1.86 27.93
C ALA A 215 -12.21 -1.31 26.50
N MET A 216 -13.29 -0.80 25.88
CA MET A 216 -13.24 -0.11 24.59
C MET A 216 -12.46 1.21 24.65
N HIS A 217 -12.44 1.89 25.80
CA HIS A 217 -11.69 3.13 25.99
C HIS A 217 -10.18 2.83 26.07
N SER A 218 -9.80 1.76 26.78
CA SER A 218 -8.42 1.26 26.77
C SER A 218 -7.97 0.85 25.36
N LEU A 219 -8.83 0.17 24.59
CA LEU A 219 -8.57 -0.12 23.17
C LEU A 219 -8.39 1.17 22.34
N ARG A 220 -9.26 2.17 22.53
CA ARG A 220 -9.16 3.47 21.86
C ARG A 220 -7.79 4.11 22.12
N ALA A 221 -7.34 4.15 23.37
CA ALA A 221 -6.04 4.71 23.73
C ALA A 221 -4.85 3.99 23.08
N VAL A 222 -4.88 2.65 22.97
CA VAL A 222 -3.86 1.90 22.22
C VAL A 222 -3.89 2.27 20.73
N LEU A 223 -5.08 2.35 20.12
CA LEU A 223 -5.21 2.71 18.70
C LEU A 223 -4.82 4.17 18.41
N ASP A 224 -5.03 5.11 19.35
CA ASP A 224 -4.56 6.49 19.22
C ASP A 224 -3.02 6.56 19.16
N VAL A 225 -2.31 5.73 19.94
CA VAL A 225 -0.84 5.57 19.82
C VAL A 225 -0.46 5.07 18.43
N MET A 226 -1.15 4.03 17.93
CA MET A 226 -0.88 3.48 16.59
C MET A 226 -1.14 4.49 15.47
N GLN A 227 -2.20 5.30 15.61
CA GLN A 227 -2.48 6.39 14.66
C GLN A 227 -1.36 7.44 14.68
N GLY A 228 -0.79 7.76 15.85
CA GLY A 228 0.37 8.64 15.95
C GLY A 228 1.59 8.13 15.16
N PHE A 229 1.94 6.85 15.33
CA PHE A 229 3.01 6.22 14.53
C PHE A 229 2.67 6.15 13.04
N THR A 230 1.40 5.95 12.67
CA THR A 230 0.97 5.97 11.25
C THR A 230 1.25 7.31 10.60
N LEU A 231 0.93 8.41 11.29
CA LEU A 231 1.16 9.75 10.78
C LEU A 231 2.67 10.06 10.70
N ALA A 232 3.46 9.58 11.66
CA ALA A 232 4.92 9.67 11.59
C ALA A 232 5.49 8.90 10.39
N PHE A 233 5.05 7.66 10.14
CA PHE A 233 5.43 6.84 8.97
C PHE A 233 4.86 7.32 7.62
N GLN A 234 4.04 8.37 7.61
CA GLN A 234 3.47 9.00 6.42
C GLN A 234 4.06 10.38 6.14
N ARG A 235 5.03 10.83 6.94
CA ARG A 235 5.82 12.03 6.66
C ARG A 235 6.68 11.82 5.41
N GLU A 236 6.68 12.82 4.53
CA GLU A 236 7.48 12.83 3.30
C GLU A 236 8.98 12.96 3.58
N ASP A 237 9.35 13.56 4.72
CA ASP A 237 10.72 13.82 5.16
C ASP A 237 11.32 12.74 6.10
N LEU A 238 10.64 11.60 6.27
CA LEU A 238 11.10 10.56 7.20
C LEU A 238 12.24 9.72 6.60
N THR A 239 13.42 9.76 7.23
CA THR A 239 14.56 8.91 6.84
C THR A 239 14.39 7.45 7.27
N LEU A 240 15.07 6.52 6.58
CA LEU A 240 15.03 5.09 6.92
C LEU A 240 15.52 4.80 8.35
N SER A 241 16.53 5.54 8.83
CA SER A 241 17.04 5.34 10.20
C SER A 241 16.10 5.92 11.26
N GLU A 242 15.42 7.04 11.02
CA GLU A 242 14.34 7.51 11.91
C GLU A 242 13.18 6.51 11.95
N ALA A 243 12.81 5.95 10.80
CA ALA A 243 11.80 4.92 10.71
C ALA A 243 12.19 3.64 11.49
N ARG A 244 13.48 3.26 11.45
CA ARG A 244 14.05 2.17 12.28
C ARG A 244 13.85 2.43 13.77
N VAL A 245 14.28 3.60 14.25
CA VAL A 245 14.14 3.99 15.67
C VAL A 245 12.67 4.00 16.12
N LEU A 246 11.74 4.46 15.27
CA LEU A 246 10.30 4.39 15.56
C LEU A 246 9.77 2.94 15.63
N MET A 247 10.23 2.06 14.74
CA MET A 247 9.88 0.64 14.77
C MET A 247 10.47 -0.11 15.97
N ASP A 248 11.67 0.26 16.44
CA ASP A 248 12.28 -0.34 17.63
C ASP A 248 11.56 0.11 18.90
N ALA A 249 11.23 1.39 19.03
CA ALA A 249 10.40 1.89 20.14
C ALA A 249 8.99 1.25 20.17
N LEU A 250 8.45 0.85 19.01
CA LEU A 250 7.23 0.04 18.93
C LEU A 250 7.45 -1.39 19.39
N CYS A 251 8.58 -2.03 19.05
CA CYS A 251 8.94 -3.36 19.55
C CYS A 251 9.10 -3.35 21.08
N ASP A 252 9.76 -2.35 21.65
CA ASP A 252 9.96 -2.22 23.09
C ASP A 252 8.64 -2.04 23.85
N LYS A 253 7.76 -1.18 23.33
CA LYS A 253 6.46 -0.88 23.95
C LYS A 253 5.41 -1.97 23.70
N PHE A 254 5.50 -2.69 22.57
CA PHE A 254 4.57 -3.73 22.16
C PHE A 254 5.33 -4.95 21.59
N PRO A 255 5.91 -5.82 22.45
CA PRO A 255 6.78 -6.93 22.02
C PRO A 255 6.12 -7.94 21.04
N SER A 256 4.80 -7.99 20.97
CA SER A 256 4.05 -8.79 19.98
C SER A 256 4.23 -8.29 18.54
N MET A 257 4.64 -7.04 18.33
CA MET A 257 4.88 -6.44 17.01
C MET A 257 6.23 -6.81 16.39
N SER A 258 7.20 -7.26 17.20
CA SER A 258 8.55 -7.59 16.75
C SER A 258 8.59 -8.62 15.61
N HIS A 259 7.57 -9.49 15.51
CA HIS A 259 7.39 -10.45 14.41
C HIS A 259 7.34 -9.80 13.01
N HIS A 260 6.91 -8.53 12.91
CA HIS A 260 6.83 -7.79 11.65
C HIS A 260 7.75 -6.56 11.62
N LEU A 261 8.13 -6.02 12.78
CA LEU A 261 8.90 -4.78 12.88
C LEU A 261 10.40 -4.96 13.13
N SER A 262 10.84 -6.12 13.66
CA SER A 262 12.26 -6.35 13.97
C SER A 262 13.15 -6.25 12.71
N PRO A 263 14.40 -5.73 12.80
CA PRO A 263 15.32 -5.66 11.67
C PRO A 263 15.58 -6.99 10.95
N ARG A 264 15.41 -8.12 11.66
CA ARG A 264 15.55 -9.48 11.11
C ARG A 264 14.24 -10.27 11.10
N ALA A 265 13.09 -9.58 11.13
CA ALA A 265 11.79 -10.21 10.97
C ALA A 265 11.69 -10.92 9.61
N ALA A 266 11.01 -12.05 9.53
CA ALA A 266 10.94 -12.88 8.32
C ALA A 266 10.26 -12.19 7.10
N ILE A 267 9.65 -11.02 7.32
CA ILE A 267 9.12 -10.15 6.27
C ILE A 267 10.21 -9.31 5.58
N VAL A 268 11.31 -8.99 6.27
CA VAL A 268 12.45 -8.22 5.76
C VAL A 268 13.22 -9.07 4.75
N LYS A 269 13.52 -8.51 3.57
CA LYS A 269 14.10 -9.28 2.45
C LYS A 269 15.61 -9.26 2.43
N HIS A 270 16.20 -8.09 2.68
CA HIS A 270 17.64 -7.89 2.70
C HIS A 270 18.02 -7.20 4.01
N PRO A 271 17.94 -7.91 5.17
CA PRO A 271 18.11 -7.29 6.48
C PRO A 271 19.50 -6.67 6.66
N ASP A 272 20.53 -7.30 6.09
CA ASP A 272 21.90 -6.79 6.15
C ASP A 272 22.06 -5.56 5.24
N PHE A 273 21.34 -5.47 4.11
CA PHE A 273 21.31 -4.26 3.28
C PHE A 273 20.56 -3.11 3.98
N GLU A 274 19.35 -3.36 4.50
CA GLU A 274 18.58 -2.33 5.23
C GLU A 274 19.38 -1.78 6.43
N THR A 275 20.05 -2.65 7.20
CA THR A 275 20.92 -2.25 8.32
C THR A 275 22.13 -1.45 7.84
N ALA A 276 22.78 -1.86 6.75
CA ALA A 276 23.90 -1.11 6.19
C ALA A 276 23.50 0.30 5.72
N VAL A 277 22.35 0.45 5.04
CA VAL A 277 21.82 1.76 4.63
C VAL A 277 21.52 2.65 5.85
N ILE A 278 20.97 2.09 6.93
CA ILE A 278 20.74 2.80 8.19
C ILE A 278 22.07 3.32 8.79
N ASN A 279 23.08 2.45 8.90
CA ASN A 279 24.41 2.81 9.41
C ASN A 279 25.09 3.88 8.54
N VAL A 280 24.88 3.86 7.22
CA VAL A 280 25.35 4.92 6.29
C VAL A 280 24.67 6.26 6.52
N ILE A 281 23.34 6.27 6.71
CA ILE A 281 22.57 7.47 7.00
C ILE A 281 23.01 8.10 8.33
N ASP A 282 23.29 7.28 9.34
CA ASP A 282 23.76 7.74 10.66
C ASP A 282 25.27 8.06 10.71
N GLY A 283 26.00 7.93 9.60
CA GLY A 283 27.44 8.21 9.51
C GLY A 283 28.35 7.11 10.08
N ALA A 284 27.80 6.04 10.64
CA ALA A 284 28.48 4.91 11.29
C ALA A 284 29.16 3.93 10.30
N VAL A 285 29.72 4.42 9.18
CA VAL A 285 30.28 3.57 8.12
C VAL A 285 31.48 2.73 8.57
N GLY A 286 32.22 3.22 9.58
CA GLY A 286 33.30 2.46 10.22
C GLY A 286 32.82 1.17 10.90
N GLU A 287 31.57 1.14 11.37
CA GLU A 287 30.99 0.04 12.15
C GLU A 287 30.37 -1.06 11.27
N LEU A 288 30.26 -0.85 9.94
CA LEU A 288 29.75 -1.87 9.02
C LEU A 288 30.51 -3.19 9.15
N THR A 289 29.77 -4.28 9.21
CA THR A 289 30.30 -5.65 9.09
C THR A 289 30.75 -5.94 7.64
N GLU A 290 31.51 -7.01 7.45
CA GLU A 290 31.93 -7.46 6.11
C GLU A 290 30.72 -7.82 5.22
N VAL A 291 29.68 -8.41 5.81
CA VAL A 291 28.42 -8.77 5.11
C VAL A 291 27.66 -7.51 4.67
N GLU A 292 27.58 -6.50 5.55
CA GLU A 292 26.95 -5.21 5.24
C GLU A 292 27.72 -4.42 4.18
N ARG A 293 29.06 -4.37 4.25
CA ARG A 293 29.87 -3.76 3.16
C ARG A 293 29.67 -4.49 1.84
N SER A 294 29.67 -5.83 1.85
CA SER A 294 29.40 -6.64 0.66
C SER A 294 28.02 -6.32 0.05
N ALA A 295 26.99 -6.15 0.89
CA ALA A 295 25.65 -5.73 0.47
C ALA A 295 25.61 -4.30 -0.12
N LEU A 296 26.52 -3.41 0.28
CA LEU A 296 26.65 -2.05 -0.26
C LEU A 296 27.69 -1.89 -1.37
N SER A 297 28.36 -2.96 -1.79
CA SER A 297 29.48 -2.90 -2.76
C SER A 297 29.14 -2.24 -4.11
N GLY A 298 27.87 -2.27 -4.54
CA GLY A 298 27.39 -1.56 -5.73
C GLY A 298 27.18 -0.05 -5.57
N PHE A 299 27.36 0.50 -4.36
CA PHE A 299 27.07 1.89 -3.98
C PHE A 299 28.31 2.67 -3.51
N GLU A 300 29.49 2.04 -3.44
CA GLU A 300 30.71 2.66 -2.94
C GLU A 300 31.25 3.71 -3.92
N ILE A 301 31.40 4.96 -3.47
CA ILE A 301 31.95 6.06 -4.26
C ILE A 301 33.02 6.79 -3.44
N ALA A 302 34.17 7.06 -4.06
CA ALA A 302 35.32 7.70 -3.44
C ALA A 302 35.20 9.24 -3.47
N THR A 303 34.45 9.84 -2.54
CA THR A 303 34.27 11.30 -2.45
C THR A 303 34.50 11.86 -1.03
N VAL A 304 35.02 13.10 -0.95
CA VAL A 304 35.45 13.80 0.29
C VAL A 304 34.76 15.15 0.41
N ILE A 305 33.77 15.33 1.29
CA ILE A 305 33.10 16.63 1.53
C ILE A 305 32.72 16.84 3.02
N SER A 306 32.74 18.11 3.46
CA SER A 306 32.45 18.66 4.80
C SER A 306 30.93 18.84 5.09
N PRO A 307 30.51 19.05 6.37
CA PRO A 307 29.09 19.00 6.77
C PRO A 307 28.31 20.32 6.61
N ALA A 308 26.98 20.24 6.50
CA ALA A 308 26.07 21.39 6.36
C ALA A 308 24.84 21.38 7.31
N SER A 309 24.64 22.55 7.93
CA SER A 309 23.47 23.18 8.61
C SER A 309 22.16 22.40 8.94
N GLN A 310 21.69 22.57 10.19
CA GLN A 310 20.36 22.15 10.70
C GLN A 310 19.28 23.24 10.55
N ARG A 311 17.98 22.87 10.55
CA ARG A 311 16.81 23.77 10.67
C ARG A 311 15.66 23.17 11.52
N PRO A 312 14.67 23.98 11.98
CA PRO A 312 13.81 23.62 13.12
C PRO A 312 12.48 22.92 12.80
N GLU A 313 11.99 22.13 13.77
CA GLU A 313 10.75 21.32 13.72
C GLU A 313 9.44 22.08 14.00
N ALA A 314 8.31 21.41 13.73
CA ALA A 314 7.04 21.64 14.44
C ALA A 314 6.27 20.33 14.73
N SER A 315 5.42 20.38 15.77
CA SER A 315 4.45 19.36 16.25
C SER A 315 4.95 18.35 17.31
N ALA A 316 4.03 18.02 18.23
CA ALA A 316 4.29 17.34 19.50
C ALA A 316 3.56 15.99 19.61
N GLY A 317 4.25 14.98 20.15
CA GLY A 317 3.73 13.64 20.37
C GLY A 317 4.87 12.62 20.54
N LEU A 318 4.56 11.46 21.12
CA LEU A 318 5.54 10.45 21.54
C LEU A 318 6.55 10.05 20.45
N ALA A 319 6.11 9.90 19.20
CA ALA A 319 7.00 9.60 18.07
C ALA A 319 8.03 10.72 17.84
N MET A 320 7.62 11.99 17.93
CA MET A 320 8.51 13.15 17.77
C MET A 320 9.47 13.31 18.97
N ASP A 321 9.05 12.94 20.18
CA ASP A 321 9.93 12.94 21.36
C ASP A 321 11.08 11.93 21.22
N ILE A 322 10.79 10.77 20.61
CA ILE A 322 11.79 9.75 20.29
C ILE A 322 12.77 10.26 19.21
N LEU A 323 12.27 10.90 18.14
CA LEU A 323 13.12 11.46 17.08
C LEU A 323 14.06 12.55 17.63
N ARG A 324 13.55 13.52 18.39
CA ARG A 324 14.39 14.53 19.08
C ARG A 324 15.49 13.91 19.95
N SER A 325 15.17 12.82 20.65
CA SER A 325 16.12 12.08 21.48
C SER A 325 17.20 11.35 20.69
N LYS A 326 16.96 11.06 19.39
CA LYS A 326 17.96 10.53 18.46
C LYS A 326 18.85 11.64 17.91
N SER A 327 18.29 12.76 17.45
CA SER A 327 19.03 13.89 16.89
C SER A 327 20.05 14.48 17.87
N ALA A 328 19.74 14.45 19.18
CA ALA A 328 20.65 14.87 20.25
C ALA A 328 21.87 13.94 20.45
N LYS A 329 21.93 12.76 19.83
CA LYS A 329 23.04 11.79 19.95
C LYS A 329 23.99 11.76 18.76
N LEU A 330 23.61 12.38 17.63
CA LEU A 330 24.35 12.33 16.35
C LEU A 330 25.43 13.43 16.21
N SER A 331 25.77 14.13 17.29
CA SER A 331 26.84 15.13 17.28
C SER A 331 28.23 14.49 17.52
N ASP A 332 28.78 13.82 16.50
CA ASP A 332 30.20 13.86 16.10
C ASP A 332 30.56 12.76 15.06
N GLN A 333 31.53 13.08 14.18
CA GLN A 333 32.30 12.20 13.27
C GLN A 333 31.81 11.96 11.81
N VAL A 334 32.81 11.63 10.96
CA VAL A 334 32.94 11.83 9.49
C VAL A 334 34.12 10.93 9.03
N VAL A 335 34.15 10.21 7.90
CA VAL A 335 33.18 9.93 6.81
C VAL A 335 33.61 8.64 6.04
N MET A 336 32.66 8.00 5.35
CA MET A 336 32.90 7.30 4.06
C MET A 336 31.72 7.61 3.11
N GLY A 337 31.97 7.56 1.80
CA GLY A 337 31.06 8.07 0.75
C GLY A 337 30.04 7.04 0.23
N TYR A 338 28.79 7.48 0.09
CA TYR A 338 27.67 6.78 -0.56
C TYR A 338 26.68 7.86 -0.99
N GLU A 339 26.49 8.05 -2.31
CA GLU A 339 25.68 9.16 -2.85
C GLU A 339 24.22 8.72 -3.09
N ASP A 340 23.98 7.52 -3.65
CA ASP A 340 22.62 6.99 -3.90
C ASP A 340 21.81 6.58 -2.66
N LEU A 341 22.45 6.48 -1.49
CA LEU A 341 21.81 6.06 -0.22
C LEU A 341 21.38 7.24 0.66
N ARG A 342 21.86 8.43 0.36
CA ARG A 342 21.48 9.69 1.01
C ARG A 342 20.67 10.47 0.00
N CYS A 343 19.38 10.65 0.26
CA CYS A 343 18.51 11.43 -0.63
C CYS A 343 18.98 12.89 -0.66
N THR A 344 19.87 13.22 -1.59
CA THR A 344 20.35 14.58 -1.83
C THR A 344 19.47 15.23 -2.88
N GLU A 345 18.67 16.22 -2.45
CA GLU A 345 17.83 17.02 -3.32
C GLU A 345 18.69 17.98 -4.17
N ASP A 346 19.27 17.47 -5.25
CA ASP A 346 19.87 18.25 -6.33
C ASP A 346 19.16 17.92 -7.66
N TRP A 347 17.98 18.52 -7.88
CA TRP A 347 17.22 18.53 -9.14
C TRP A 347 16.67 19.93 -9.44
#